data_AF-A0A8H7F0J1-F1
#
_entry.id   AF-A0A8H7F0J1-F1
#
_cell.length_a   1.000
_cell.length_b   1.000
_cell.length_c   1.000
_cell.angle_alpha   90.00
_cell.angle_beta   90.00
_cell.angle_gamma   90.00
#
_symmetry.space_group_name_H-M   'P 1'
#
loop_
_entity.id
_entity.type
_entity.pdbx_description
1 polymer ?
#
loop_
_entity_poly.entity_id
_entity_poly.type
_entity_poly.pdbx_seq_one_letter_code
_entity_poly.pdbx_strand_id
1 'polypeptide(L)'
;MTPHRHWFKSYSPHRIPIRLADNSTVYSAGVGSVVFQPVVNGKETRAVELTRVLHVPDLRSNLLSCLYLARHKGFNITISSHSIDFKLQGRTLFTATIHSNNSAELDGSTVTSETAFSVSTLPVDLSLWHRRFIHHNYADVKSMITVSSWQDAFPSLSLLLESQSLSS
;
A
#
# COMPACT_ATOMS: atom_id res chain seq x y z
N MET A 1 0.16 -12.95 -3.31
CA MET A 1 0.29 -12.92 -1.83
C MET A 1 0.43 -11.48 -1.42
N THR A 2 -0.19 -11.09 -0.31
CA THR A 2 -0.17 -9.70 0.16
C THR A 2 -0.23 -9.63 1.69
N PRO A 3 0.43 -8.65 2.33
CA PRO A 3 0.21 -8.35 3.74
C PRO A 3 -1.07 -7.55 3.99
N HIS A 4 -1.75 -7.06 2.95
CA HIS A 4 -2.86 -6.13 3.09
C HIS A 4 -4.21 -6.85 3.22
N ARG A 5 -4.68 -7.05 4.47
CA ARG A 5 -5.99 -7.67 4.74
C ARG A 5 -7.18 -6.93 4.12
N HIS A 6 -7.13 -5.61 4.06
CA HIS A 6 -8.25 -4.77 3.61
C HIS A 6 -8.48 -4.81 2.10
N TRP A 7 -7.58 -5.42 1.32
CA TRP A 7 -7.72 -5.59 -0.13
C TRP A 7 -8.67 -6.73 -0.53
N PHE A 8 -9.02 -7.58 0.42
CA PHE A 8 -9.77 -8.81 0.13
C PHE A 8 -11.27 -8.53 0.02
N LYS A 9 -11.83 -8.85 -1.15
CA LYS A 9 -13.28 -8.89 -1.41
C LYS A 9 -13.94 -10.09 -0.73
N SER A 10 -13.30 -11.25 -0.83
CA SER A 10 -13.70 -12.46 -0.10
C SER A 10 -12.55 -12.89 0.83
N TYR A 11 -12.85 -13.50 1.97
CA TYR A 11 -11.81 -13.92 2.91
C TYR A 11 -12.27 -15.10 3.76
N SER A 12 -11.42 -16.11 3.88
CA SER A 12 -11.55 -17.18 4.87
C SER A 12 -10.23 -17.39 5.62
N PRO A 13 -10.28 -17.75 6.91
CA PRO A 13 -9.10 -18.19 7.64
C PRO A 13 -8.46 -19.38 6.94
N HIS A 14 -7.15 -19.31 6.73
CA HIS A 14 -6.39 -20.35 6.05
C HIS A 14 -4.92 -20.19 6.40
N ARG A 15 -4.40 -21.16 7.16
CA ARG A 15 -3.04 -21.12 7.68
C ARG A 15 -2.20 -22.21 7.05
N ILE A 16 -1.24 -21.82 6.23
CA ILE A 16 -0.24 -22.70 5.64
C ILE A 16 1.16 -22.09 5.82
N PRO A 17 2.21 -22.91 5.96
CA PRO A 17 3.58 -22.43 5.97
C PRO A 17 4.02 -22.01 4.56
N ILE A 18 4.76 -20.90 4.46
CA ILE A 18 5.43 -20.45 3.24
C ILE A 18 6.91 -20.25 3.55
N ARG A 19 7.76 -20.97 2.82
CA ARG A 19 9.22 -20.81 2.89
C ARG A 19 9.66 -19.69 1.96
N LEU A 20 10.35 -18.70 2.51
CA LEU A 20 10.90 -17.57 1.78
C LEU A 20 12.28 -17.91 1.20
N ALA A 21 12.79 -17.03 0.32
CA ALA A 21 14.09 -17.21 -0.33
C ALA A 21 15.28 -17.17 0.65
N ASP A 22 15.13 -16.47 1.78
CA ASP A 22 16.11 -16.42 2.88
C ASP A 22 16.02 -17.65 3.81
N ASN A 23 15.28 -18.69 3.41
CA ASN A 23 15.04 -19.91 4.16
C ASN A 23 14.16 -19.75 5.42
N SER A 24 13.69 -18.55 5.74
CA SER A 24 12.71 -18.36 6.81
C SER A 24 11.34 -18.92 6.42
N THR A 25 10.49 -19.20 7.42
CA THR A 25 9.11 -19.63 7.20
C THR A 25 8.14 -18.63 7.81
N VAL A 26 7.24 -18.12 6.99
CA VAL A 26 6.10 -17.27 7.40
C VAL A 26 4.80 -18.03 7.22
N TYR A 27 3.70 -17.54 7.79
CA TYR A 27 2.40 -18.21 7.72
C TYR A 27 1.34 -17.31 7.10
N SER A 28 0.47 -17.90 6.27
CA SER A 28 -0.75 -17.21 5.88
C SER A 28 -1.71 -17.09 7.06
N ALA A 29 -2.40 -15.96 7.15
CA ALA A 29 -3.53 -15.77 8.05
C ALA A 29 -4.88 -16.07 7.35
N GLY A 30 -4.91 -16.02 6.02
CA GLY A 30 -6.12 -16.29 5.26
C GLY A 30 -5.90 -16.44 3.76
N VAL A 31 -7.00 -16.77 3.09
CA VAL A 31 -7.07 -16.87 1.64
C VAL A 31 -8.35 -16.21 1.15
N GLY A 32 -8.33 -15.67 -0.07
CA GLY A 32 -9.52 -15.07 -0.64
C GLY A 32 -9.29 -14.52 -2.03
N SER A 33 -10.10 -13.54 -2.41
CA SER A 33 -10.00 -12.84 -3.68
C SER A 33 -9.78 -11.35 -3.52
N VAL A 34 -9.00 -10.78 -4.44
CA VAL A 34 -8.64 -9.36 -4.52
C VAL A 34 -9.02 -8.85 -5.91
N VAL A 35 -9.68 -7.70 -5.98
CA VAL A 35 -10.03 -7.06 -7.26
C VAL A 35 -8.94 -6.06 -7.61
N PHE A 36 -8.37 -6.19 -8.79
CA PHE A 36 -7.34 -5.31 -9.32
C PHE A 36 -7.89 -4.57 -10.55
N GLN A 37 -7.67 -3.26 -10.59
CA GLN A 37 -8.06 -2.36 -11.67
C GLN A 37 -6.80 -2.03 -12.48
N PRO A 38 -6.55 -2.72 -13.62
CA PRO A 38 -5.32 -2.53 -14.37
C PRO A 38 -5.34 -1.24 -15.17
N VAL A 39 -4.14 -0.69 -15.39
CA VAL A 39 -3.86 0.38 -16.35
C VAL A 39 -2.95 -0.18 -17.43
N VAL A 40 -3.43 -0.25 -18.67
CA VAL A 40 -2.64 -0.73 -19.81
C VAL A 40 -2.55 0.40 -20.81
N ASN A 41 -1.33 0.74 -21.24
CA ASN A 41 -1.05 1.89 -22.12
C ASN A 41 -1.66 3.20 -21.59
N GLY A 42 -1.55 3.44 -20.28
CA GLY A 42 -2.06 4.65 -19.62
C GLY A 42 -3.58 4.72 -19.47
N LYS A 43 -4.32 3.66 -19.84
CA LYS A 43 -5.79 3.61 -19.71
C LYS A 43 -6.24 2.48 -18.80
N GLU A 44 -7.18 2.78 -17.92
CA GLU A 44 -7.85 1.76 -17.12
C GLU A 44 -8.58 0.74 -18.02
N THR A 45 -8.39 -0.54 -17.72
CA THR A 45 -9.03 -1.64 -18.47
C THR A 45 -10.09 -2.31 -17.61
N ARG A 46 -10.55 -3.51 -17.99
CA ARG A 46 -11.53 -4.23 -17.20
C ARG A 46 -10.89 -4.74 -15.91
N ALA A 47 -11.51 -4.44 -14.76
CA ALA A 47 -11.11 -5.01 -13.48
C ALA A 47 -11.00 -6.55 -13.54
N VAL A 48 -9.96 -7.09 -12.92
CA VAL A 48 -9.68 -8.52 -12.84
C VAL A 48 -9.76 -8.98 -11.38
N GLU A 49 -10.37 -10.15 -11.15
CA GLU A 49 -10.43 -10.76 -9.83
C GLU A 49 -9.31 -11.80 -9.69
N LEU A 50 -8.32 -11.49 -8.86
CA LEU A 50 -7.27 -12.40 -8.46
C LEU A 50 -7.83 -13.34 -7.38
N THR A 51 -7.96 -14.61 -7.70
CA THR A 51 -8.49 -15.63 -6.78
C THR A 51 -7.38 -16.40 -6.09
N ARG A 52 -7.69 -17.00 -4.92
CA ARG A 52 -6.74 -17.76 -4.10
C ARG A 52 -5.52 -16.95 -3.68
N VAL A 53 -5.70 -15.66 -3.41
CA VAL A 53 -4.66 -14.79 -2.88
C VAL A 53 -4.44 -15.15 -1.42
N LEU A 54 -3.20 -15.43 -1.02
CA LEU A 54 -2.85 -15.62 0.38
C LEU A 54 -2.62 -14.27 1.06
N HIS A 55 -3.27 -14.07 2.21
CA HIS A 55 -2.98 -13.00 3.14
C HIS A 55 -1.87 -13.46 4.08
N VAL A 56 -0.73 -12.78 4.06
CA VAL A 56 0.47 -13.13 4.83
C VAL A 56 0.96 -11.86 5.51
N PRO A 57 0.55 -11.58 6.77
CA PRO A 57 0.88 -10.34 7.47
C PRO A 57 2.38 -10.05 7.58
N ASP A 58 3.18 -11.11 7.70
CA ASP A 58 4.64 -11.00 7.90
C ASP A 58 5.41 -10.69 6.61
N LEU A 59 4.74 -10.65 5.45
CA LEU A 59 5.36 -10.20 4.20
C LEU A 59 5.58 -8.68 4.21
N ARG A 60 6.74 -8.25 3.72
CA ARG A 60 7.06 -6.82 3.55
C ARG A 60 6.55 -6.23 2.23
N SER A 61 6.33 -7.08 1.23
CA SER A 61 5.91 -6.69 -0.11
C SER A 61 4.97 -7.72 -0.73
N ASN A 62 4.25 -7.30 -1.78
CA ASN A 62 3.38 -8.18 -2.53
C ASN A 62 4.19 -9.13 -3.42
N LEU A 63 3.71 -10.36 -3.56
CA LEU A 63 4.31 -11.35 -4.45
C LEU A 63 3.25 -11.92 -5.39
N LEU A 64 3.49 -11.84 -6.69
CA LEU A 64 2.66 -12.48 -7.71
C LEU A 64 3.34 -13.76 -8.20
N SER A 65 2.61 -14.89 -8.17
CA SER A 65 3.15 -16.17 -8.63
C SER A 65 3.01 -16.31 -10.15
N CYS A 66 3.95 -15.75 -10.90
CA CYS A 66 3.95 -15.81 -12.37
C CYS A 66 3.90 -17.25 -12.91
N LEU A 67 4.67 -18.17 -12.32
CA LEU A 67 4.68 -19.58 -12.73
C LEU A 67 3.33 -20.26 -12.51
N TYR A 68 2.62 -19.92 -11.42
CA TYR A 68 1.29 -20.46 -11.19
C TYR A 68 0.30 -19.96 -12.24
N LEU A 69 0.35 -18.66 -12.57
CA LEU A 69 -0.49 -18.08 -13.63
C LEU A 69 -0.24 -18.77 -14.98
N ALA A 70 1.02 -18.97 -15.35
CA ALA A 70 1.39 -19.64 -16.59
C ALA A 70 0.93 -21.10 -16.64
N ARG A 71 1.24 -21.88 -15.60
CA ARG A 71 0.98 -23.33 -15.59
C ARG A 71 -0.47 -23.72 -15.35
N HIS A 72 -1.22 -22.92 -14.59
CA HIS A 72 -2.54 -23.32 -14.10
C HIS A 72 -3.68 -22.38 -14.51
N LYS A 73 -3.36 -21.16 -15.00
CA LYS A 73 -4.37 -20.17 -15.39
C LYS A 73 -4.31 -19.79 -16.87
N GLY A 74 -3.42 -20.42 -17.65
CA GLY A 74 -3.32 -20.23 -19.09
C GLY A 74 -2.75 -18.86 -19.50
N PHE A 75 -2.05 -18.18 -18.59
CA PHE A 75 -1.39 -16.92 -18.92
C PHE A 75 -0.16 -17.16 -19.79
N ASN A 76 -0.03 -16.38 -20.85
CA ASN A 76 1.24 -16.17 -21.52
C ASN A 76 1.88 -14.92 -20.92
N ILE A 77 3.08 -15.07 -20.35
CA ILE A 77 3.81 -14.00 -19.69
C ILE A 77 5.03 -13.67 -20.54
N THR A 78 5.09 -12.45 -21.05
CA THR A 78 6.24 -11.96 -21.82
C THR A 78 6.99 -10.93 -20.99
N ILE A 79 8.30 -11.12 -20.83
CA ILE A 79 9.16 -10.20 -20.08
C ILE A 79 10.05 -9.48 -21.08
N SER A 80 9.99 -8.15 -21.06
CA SER A 80 10.87 -7.26 -21.82
C SER A 80 11.89 -6.59 -20.89
N SER A 81 12.70 -5.66 -21.42
CA SER A 81 13.65 -4.89 -20.60
C SER A 81 12.99 -3.89 -19.65
N HIS A 82 11.77 -3.43 -19.95
CA HIS A 82 11.10 -2.37 -19.19
C HIS A 82 9.74 -2.77 -18.63
N SER A 83 9.18 -3.89 -19.10
CA SER A 83 7.82 -4.28 -18.73
C SER A 83 7.61 -5.79 -18.76
N ILE A 84 6.55 -6.22 -18.08
CA ILE A 84 6.01 -7.58 -18.13
C ILE A 84 4.57 -7.52 -18.62
N ASP A 85 4.27 -8.28 -19.67
CA ASP A 85 2.92 -8.44 -20.20
C ASP A 85 2.27 -9.73 -19.69
N PHE A 86 1.08 -9.63 -19.10
CA PHE A 86 0.28 -10.78 -18.69
C PHE A 86 -0.91 -10.95 -19.64
N LYS A 87 -0.79 -11.91 -20.57
CA LYS A 87 -1.78 -12.16 -21.62
C LYS A 87 -2.61 -13.40 -21.31
N LEU A 88 -3.92 -13.30 -21.50
CA LEU A 88 -4.85 -14.43 -21.46
C LEU A 88 -5.63 -14.48 -22.77
N GLN A 89 -5.65 -15.65 -23.42
CA GLN A 89 -6.30 -15.82 -24.74
C GLN A 89 -5.85 -14.78 -25.79
N GLY A 90 -4.55 -14.46 -25.79
CA GLY A 90 -3.95 -13.49 -26.72
C GLY A 90 -4.17 -12.01 -26.37
N ARG A 91 -4.96 -11.70 -25.34
CA ARG A 91 -5.23 -10.31 -24.90
C ARG A 91 -4.43 -9.96 -23.65
N THR A 92 -3.75 -8.82 -23.64
CA THR A 92 -3.10 -8.29 -22.43
C THR A 92 -4.18 -7.88 -21.43
N LEU A 93 -4.16 -8.49 -20.24
CA LEU A 93 -5.10 -8.15 -19.17
C LEU A 93 -4.51 -7.11 -18.22
N PHE A 94 -3.23 -7.24 -17.90
CA PHE A 94 -2.50 -6.30 -17.07
C PHE A 94 -1.01 -6.35 -17.41
N THR A 95 -0.31 -5.28 -17.07
CA THR A 95 1.13 -5.12 -17.27
C THR A 95 1.82 -4.86 -15.94
N ALA A 96 3.14 -5.00 -15.92
CA ALA A 96 3.96 -4.55 -14.82
C ALA A 96 5.13 -3.73 -15.36
N THR A 97 5.45 -2.62 -14.70
CA THR A 97 6.65 -1.84 -14.97
C THR A 97 7.85 -2.43 -14.23
N ILE A 98 8.98 -2.60 -14.92
CA ILE A 98 10.24 -3.05 -14.33
C ILE A 98 11.07 -1.83 -13.93
N HIS A 99 11.50 -1.79 -12.67
CA HIS A 99 12.33 -0.71 -12.12
C HIS A 99 13.82 -1.06 -12.16
N SER A 100 14.67 -0.05 -11.94
CA SER A 100 16.14 -0.17 -11.98
C SER A 100 16.72 -1.16 -10.97
N ASN A 101 16.00 -1.47 -9.90
CA ASN A 101 16.38 -2.46 -8.89
C ASN A 101 15.94 -3.89 -9.24
N ASN A 102 15.49 -4.15 -10.47
CA ASN A 102 14.95 -5.42 -10.96
C ASN A 102 13.67 -5.88 -10.22
N SER A 103 12.98 -4.97 -9.52
CA SER A 103 11.61 -5.22 -9.05
C SER A 103 10.60 -4.85 -10.12
N ALA A 104 9.42 -5.46 -10.06
CA ALA A 104 8.31 -5.16 -10.96
C ALA A 104 7.05 -4.85 -10.16
N GLU A 105 6.33 -3.80 -10.56
CA GLU A 105 5.06 -3.38 -9.97
C GLU A 105 3.96 -3.48 -11.01
N LEU A 106 2.80 -4.06 -10.64
CA LEU A 106 1.66 -4.13 -11.56
C LEU A 106 1.11 -2.73 -11.83
N ASP A 107 0.86 -2.43 -13.10
CA ASP A 107 0.33 -1.14 -13.50
C ASP A 107 -1.17 -1.08 -13.20
N GLY A 108 -1.54 -0.32 -12.17
CA GLY A 108 -2.93 -0.16 -11.73
C GLY A 108 -3.08 -0.10 -10.22
N SER A 109 -4.30 -0.30 -9.73
CA SER A 109 -4.62 -0.19 -8.30
C SER A 109 -5.49 -1.35 -7.82
N THR A 110 -5.41 -1.65 -6.53
CA THR A 110 -6.31 -2.62 -5.91
C THR A 110 -7.60 -1.93 -5.52
N VAL A 111 -8.74 -2.50 -5.91
CA VAL A 111 -10.06 -1.98 -5.54
C VAL A 111 -10.40 -2.51 -4.15
N THR A 112 -10.41 -1.61 -3.17
CA THR A 112 -10.82 -1.92 -1.81
C THR A 112 -12.32 -1.70 -1.66
N SER A 113 -13.04 -2.65 -1.06
CA SER A 113 -14.39 -2.37 -0.58
C SER A 113 -14.24 -1.42 0.60
N GLU A 114 -14.57 -0.15 0.42
CA GLU A 114 -14.67 0.81 1.53
C GLU A 114 -15.83 0.41 2.44
N THR A 115 -15.63 -0.61 3.28
CA THR A 115 -16.19 -0.54 4.63
C THR A 115 -15.13 0.16 5.47
N ALA A 116 -15.11 1.49 5.36
CA ALA A 116 -14.62 2.28 6.46
C ALA A 116 -15.40 1.80 7.69
N PHE A 117 -14.76 1.06 8.59
CA PHE A 117 -15.22 1.09 9.96
C PHE A 117 -15.13 2.56 10.32
N SER A 118 -16.28 3.24 10.35
CA SER A 118 -16.38 4.56 10.94
C SER A 118 -15.93 4.36 12.39
N VAL A 119 -14.65 4.56 12.64
CA VAL A 119 -14.15 4.73 13.99
C VAL A 119 -14.78 6.03 14.40
N SER A 120 -15.85 5.93 15.19
CA SER A 120 -16.42 7.07 15.87
C SER A 120 -15.26 7.82 16.51
N THR A 121 -14.98 9.03 16.01
CA THR A 121 -14.10 9.99 16.66
C THR A 121 -14.82 10.50 17.90
N LEU A 122 -15.11 9.61 18.84
CA LEU A 122 -15.36 10.00 20.21
C LEU A 122 -14.06 10.64 20.70
N PRO A 123 -14.12 11.81 21.35
CA PRO A 123 -12.93 12.52 21.79
C PRO A 123 -12.07 11.56 22.60
N VAL A 124 -10.80 11.48 22.22
CA VAL A 124 -9.84 10.59 22.86
C VAL A 124 -9.63 11.10 24.28
N ASP A 125 -10.36 10.51 25.22
CA ASP A 125 -10.23 10.81 26.65
C ASP A 125 -8.79 10.53 27.11
N LEU A 126 -8.28 11.38 27.98
CA LEU A 126 -6.94 11.33 28.57
C LEU A 126 -6.65 9.97 29.24
N SER A 127 -7.70 9.23 29.61
CA SER A 127 -7.64 7.86 30.12
C SER A 127 -7.15 6.83 29.07
N LEU A 128 -7.48 7.02 27.79
CA LEU A 128 -7.06 6.14 26.68
C LEU A 128 -5.58 6.35 26.31
N TRP A 129 -5.07 7.57 26.44
CA TRP A 129 -3.64 7.88 26.30
C TRP A 129 -2.81 7.25 27.41
N HIS A 130 -3.25 7.36 28.66
CA HIS A 130 -2.57 6.74 29.80
C HIS A 130 -2.46 5.21 29.69
N ARG A 131 -3.51 4.55 29.18
CA ARG A 131 -3.56 3.08 29.07
C ARG A 131 -2.67 2.52 27.97
N ARG A 132 -2.27 3.35 27.00
CA ARG A 132 -1.37 2.98 25.89
C ARG A 132 0.10 3.28 26.18
N PHE A 133 0.40 4.25 27.05
CA PHE A 133 1.76 4.72 27.36
C PHE A 133 2.17 4.50 28.83
N ILE A 134 1.83 3.34 29.39
CA ILE A 134 1.97 2.97 30.82
C ILE A 134 3.39 3.16 31.45
N HIS A 135 4.41 3.62 30.70
CA HIS A 135 5.76 3.85 31.21
C HIS A 135 6.47 5.12 30.70
N HIS A 136 5.76 6.21 30.37
CA HIS A 136 6.42 7.51 30.16
C HIS A 136 6.08 8.51 31.26
N ASN A 137 7.11 9.23 31.71
CA ASN A 137 7.07 10.16 32.82
C ASN A 137 6.00 11.23 32.58
N TYR A 138 5.05 11.33 33.51
CA TYR A 138 3.95 12.30 33.50
C TYR A 138 4.41 13.75 33.29
N ALA A 139 5.65 14.08 33.68
CA ALA A 139 6.25 15.39 33.49
C ALA A 139 6.47 15.76 32.01
N ASP A 140 6.81 14.79 31.15
CA ASP A 140 7.14 15.05 29.74
C ASP A 140 5.89 15.28 28.88
N VAL A 141 4.76 14.65 29.24
CA VAL A 141 3.48 14.90 28.57
C VAL A 141 2.92 16.29 28.93
N LYS A 142 3.22 16.79 30.13
CA LYS A 142 2.77 18.13 30.58
C LYS A 142 3.59 19.26 29.92
N SER A 143 4.87 19.03 29.62
CA SER A 143 5.69 20.02 28.91
C SER A 143 5.30 20.15 27.43
N MET A 144 4.90 19.05 26.77
CA MET A 144 4.39 19.08 25.39
C MET A 144 3.07 19.84 25.21
N ILE A 145 2.22 19.89 26.24
CA ILE A 145 0.96 20.66 26.20
C ILE A 145 1.21 22.16 26.42
N THR A 146 2.30 22.53 27.09
CA THR A 146 2.58 23.93 27.49
C THR A 146 3.35 24.72 26.42
N VAL A 147 4.04 24.06 25.48
CA VAL A 147 4.80 24.75 24.40
C VAL A 147 3.90 25.27 23.27
N SER A 148 2.62 24.87 23.24
CA SER A 148 1.65 25.29 22.21
C SER A 148 1.00 26.67 22.47
N SER A 149 1.42 27.40 23.52
CA SER A 149 0.78 28.67 23.92
C SER A 149 1.75 29.83 24.13
N TRP A 150 2.64 30.08 23.16
CA TRP A 150 3.29 31.40 23.02
C TRP A 150 3.21 31.86 21.57
N GLN A 151 2.05 32.39 21.19
CA GLN A 151 1.97 33.49 20.25
C GLN A 151 2.05 34.76 21.08
N ASP A 152 3.18 35.47 21.01
CA ASP A 152 3.26 36.94 20.91
C ASP A 152 4.68 37.44 21.21
N ALA A 153 5.46 37.65 20.14
CA ALA A 153 6.50 38.68 20.07
C ALA A 153 6.79 38.98 18.58
N PHE A 154 5.88 39.68 17.91
CA PHE A 154 6.12 40.40 16.64
C PHE A 154 7.05 41.61 16.89
N PRO A 155 7.59 42.38 15.90
CA PRO A 155 7.37 42.38 14.43
C PRO A 155 8.65 42.55 13.55
N SER A 156 8.56 42.36 12.23
CA SER A 156 8.83 43.41 11.20
C SER A 156 9.12 42.87 9.78
N LEU A 157 8.46 43.50 8.80
CA LEU A 157 8.85 43.78 7.39
C LEU A 157 9.13 42.57 6.45
N SER A 158 8.66 42.47 5.21
CA SER A 158 7.89 43.35 4.30
C SER A 158 7.55 42.55 3.03
N LEU A 159 6.57 43.04 2.29
CA LEU A 159 5.95 42.52 1.07
C LEU A 159 6.86 42.41 -0.18
N LEU A 160 6.34 41.59 -1.11
CA LEU A 160 6.17 41.78 -2.57
C LEU A 160 7.21 41.23 -3.58
N LEU A 161 6.64 40.47 -4.53
CA LEU A 161 7.10 40.23 -5.89
C LEU A 161 7.48 41.53 -6.60
N GLU A 162 8.48 41.50 -7.49
CA GLU A 162 8.26 41.74 -8.93
C GLU A 162 9.52 41.48 -9.77
N SER A 163 9.25 41.11 -11.02
CA SER A 163 10.16 40.77 -12.11
C SER A 163 10.68 41.98 -12.89
N GLN A 164 11.77 41.74 -13.64
CA GLN A 164 12.22 42.38 -14.89
C GLN A 164 13.34 43.44 -14.86
N SER A 165 14.37 43.11 -15.65
CA SER A 165 15.28 43.89 -16.51
C SER A 165 15.43 45.42 -16.35
N LEU A 166 16.67 45.92 -16.45
CA LEU A 166 17.22 46.54 -17.69
C LEU A 166 18.71 46.87 -17.55
N SER A 167 19.35 46.92 -18.71
CA SER A 167 20.74 47.22 -19.04
C SER A 167 21.23 48.60 -18.59
N SER A 168 22.55 48.72 -18.44
CA SER A 168 23.37 49.71 -19.15
C SER A 168 24.76 49.11 -19.40
#